data_AF-K1RPL6-F1
#
_entry.id   AF-K1RPL6-F1
#
_cell.length_a   1.000
_cell.length_b   1.000
_cell.length_c   1.000
_cell.angle_alpha   90.00
_cell.angle_beta   90.00
_cell.angle_gamma   90.00
#
_symmetry.space_group_name_H-M   'P 1'
#
loop_
_entity.id
_entity.type
_entity.pdbx_description
1 polymer ?
#
loop_
_entity_poly.entity_id
_entity_poly.type
_entity_poly.pdbx_seq_one_letter_code
_entity_poly.pdbx_strand_id
1 'polypeptide(L)'
;MVSITSSSKSEGKTITAVNIAIALAQQVDTRVLIIDCDLRRPRIQSVLEIPVDKGITNYLNFECEVSDIVYTSKLDNLDAICCGTIPPNPSELLSSDNMKELIKELSKQYDYIIFDTPPIGVVIDALPIIKQTDGVVVIVRDNVTDIRDYKKQLIFSNAPKLILSVLY
;
A
#
# COMPACT_ATOMS: atom_id res chain seq x y z
N MET A 1 -5.65 -2.35 -9.44
CA MET A 1 -4.83 -1.70 -8.39
C MET A 1 -5.72 -1.18 -7.28
N VAL A 2 -5.42 -1.49 -6.02
CA VAL A 2 -6.23 -1.07 -4.87
C VAL A 2 -5.33 -0.51 -3.76
N SER A 3 -5.70 0.64 -3.19
CA SER A 3 -5.03 1.18 -2.00
C SER A 3 -5.80 0.88 -0.73
N ILE A 4 -5.08 0.58 0.35
CA ILE A 4 -5.61 0.34 1.69
C ILE A 4 -5.19 1.50 2.58
N THR A 5 -6.16 2.22 3.14
CA THR A 5 -5.94 3.34 4.06
C THR A 5 -6.90 3.27 5.25
N SER A 6 -6.88 4.27 6.14
CA SER A 6 -7.71 4.32 7.33
C SER A 6 -7.79 5.71 7.94
N SER A 7 -8.67 5.89 8.93
CA SER A 7 -8.89 7.14 9.67
C SER A 7 -7.71 7.57 10.49
N SER A 8 -7.09 6.58 11.10
CA SER A 8 -6.27 6.74 12.27
C SER A 8 -5.18 5.69 12.31
N LYS A 9 -4.21 5.93 13.18
CA LYS A 9 -3.15 4.96 13.42
C LYS A 9 -3.73 3.71 14.09
N SER A 10 -3.09 2.57 13.87
CA SER A 10 -3.39 1.32 14.60
C SER A 10 -4.80 0.71 14.38
N GLU A 11 -5.40 0.93 13.20
CA GLU A 11 -6.67 0.30 12.81
C GLU A 11 -6.51 -1.03 12.04
N GLY A 12 -5.31 -1.64 12.06
CA GLY A 12 -5.10 -2.94 11.42
C GLY A 12 -4.97 -2.92 9.89
N LYS A 13 -4.71 -1.75 9.28
CA LYS A 13 -4.49 -1.60 7.83
C LYS A 13 -3.51 -2.60 7.24
N THR A 14 -2.25 -2.59 7.67
CA THR A 14 -1.21 -3.45 7.10
C THR A 14 -1.59 -4.92 7.19
N ILE A 15 -2.14 -5.36 8.32
CA ILE A 15 -2.61 -6.75 8.50
C ILE A 15 -3.73 -7.06 7.51
N THR A 16 -4.67 -6.14 7.34
CA THR A 16 -5.77 -6.32 6.38
C THR A 16 -5.26 -6.30 4.93
N ALA A 17 -4.35 -5.40 4.59
CA ALA A 17 -3.72 -5.32 3.27
C ALA A 17 -2.99 -6.62 2.92
N VAL A 18 -2.18 -7.14 3.85
CA VAL A 18 -1.49 -8.42 3.70
C VAL A 18 -2.49 -9.57 3.54
N ASN A 19 -3.50 -9.69 4.41
CA ASN A 19 -4.48 -10.77 4.31
C ASN A 19 -5.31 -10.72 3.01
N ILE A 20 -5.63 -9.52 2.52
CA ILE A 20 -6.27 -9.36 1.20
C ILE A 20 -5.33 -9.86 0.09
N ALA A 21 -4.05 -9.46 0.13
CA ALA A 21 -3.07 -9.90 -0.86
C ALA A 21 -2.90 -11.44 -0.85
N ILE A 22 -2.84 -12.06 0.33
CA ILE A 22 -2.78 -13.51 0.49
C ILE A 22 -4.03 -14.19 -0.09
N ALA A 23 -5.23 -13.68 0.23
CA ALA A 23 -6.48 -14.24 -0.29
C ALA A 23 -6.57 -14.15 -1.82
N LEU A 24 -6.04 -13.09 -2.43
CA LEU A 24 -5.97 -12.96 -3.88
C LEU A 24 -4.93 -13.92 -4.49
N ALA A 25 -3.79 -14.11 -3.84
CA ALA A 25 -2.70 -14.98 -4.33
C ALA A 25 -3.07 -16.47 -4.33
N GLN A 26 -4.08 -16.87 -3.57
CA GLN A 26 -4.65 -18.23 -3.58
C GLN A 26 -5.44 -18.54 -4.86
N GLN A 27 -5.76 -17.54 -5.69
CA GLN A 27 -6.41 -17.77 -6.98
C GLN A 27 -5.41 -18.39 -7.98
N VAL A 28 -5.90 -19.31 -8.80
CA VAL A 28 -5.09 -19.97 -9.84
C VAL A 28 -4.59 -18.92 -10.84
N ASP A 29 -3.32 -19.04 -11.23
CA ASP A 29 -2.65 -18.18 -12.23
C ASP A 29 -2.77 -16.67 -11.96
N THR A 30 -2.85 -16.27 -10.69
CA THR A 30 -3.03 -14.86 -10.29
C THR A 30 -1.79 -14.33 -9.59
N ARG A 31 -1.09 -13.37 -10.20
CA ARG A 31 0.10 -12.73 -9.63
C ARG A 31 -0.30 -11.51 -8.81
N VAL A 32 0.08 -11.51 -7.55
CA VAL A 32 -0.24 -10.44 -6.60
C VAL A 32 1.04 -9.77 -6.11
N LEU A 33 1.02 -8.45 -6.10
CA LEU A 33 2.06 -7.63 -5.49
C LEU A 33 1.48 -6.79 -4.36
N ILE A 34 2.15 -6.78 -3.21
CA ILE A 34 1.89 -5.81 -2.14
C ILE A 34 3.03 -4.81 -2.01
N ILE A 35 2.71 -3.52 -1.88
CA ILE A 35 3.70 -2.43 -1.81
C ILE A 35 3.50 -1.64 -0.51
N ASP A 36 4.58 -1.46 0.25
CA ASP A 36 4.60 -0.64 1.46
C ASP A 36 4.79 0.84 1.11
N CYS A 37 3.68 1.57 1.09
CA CYS A 37 3.65 3.01 0.88
C CYS A 37 3.45 3.79 2.19
N ASP A 38 3.33 3.15 3.36
CA ASP A 38 3.45 3.83 4.66
C ASP A 38 4.93 4.00 5.04
N LEU A 39 5.61 4.87 4.29
CA LEU A 39 7.04 5.14 4.47
C LEU A 39 7.37 5.77 5.84
N ARG A 40 6.36 6.22 6.61
CA ARG A 40 6.57 6.74 7.96
C ARG A 40 6.70 5.63 8.99
N ARG A 41 5.95 4.54 8.81
CA ARG A 41 5.90 3.40 9.73
C ARG A 41 5.73 2.10 8.93
N PRO A 42 6.72 1.73 8.11
CA PRO A 42 6.60 0.55 7.27
C PRO A 42 6.51 -0.71 8.13
N ARG A 43 5.71 -1.67 7.67
CA ARG A 43 5.39 -2.88 8.44
C ARG A 43 5.35 -4.15 7.59
N ILE A 44 5.22 -4.06 6.26
CA ILE A 44 5.07 -5.24 5.40
C ILE A 44 6.25 -6.19 5.56
N GLN A 45 7.48 -5.66 5.58
CA GLN A 45 8.69 -6.45 5.82
C GLN A 45 8.57 -7.34 7.06
N SER A 46 8.14 -6.77 8.18
CA SER A 46 8.00 -7.50 9.45
C SER A 46 6.82 -8.47 9.45
N VAL A 47 5.73 -8.14 8.75
CA VAL A 47 4.52 -8.97 8.70
C VAL A 47 4.72 -10.19 7.81
N LEU A 48 5.44 -10.05 6.69
CA LEU A 48 5.74 -11.14 5.75
C LEU A 48 7.05 -11.87 6.07
N GLU A 49 7.81 -11.42 7.07
CA GLU A 49 9.12 -11.96 7.45
C GLU A 49 10.12 -12.02 6.28
N ILE A 50 10.12 -10.97 5.45
CA ILE A 50 11.00 -10.87 4.28
C ILE A 50 12.31 -10.17 4.70
N PRO A 51 13.49 -10.74 4.40
CA PRO A 51 14.74 -10.01 4.55
C PRO A 51 14.85 -8.97 3.44
N VAL A 52 14.79 -7.69 3.80
CA VAL A 52 14.84 -6.57 2.84
C VAL A 52 16.16 -5.85 3.00
N ASP A 53 16.87 -5.68 1.90
CA ASP A 53 18.09 -4.86 1.82
C ASP A 53 17.76 -3.49 1.19
N LYS A 54 17.11 -3.51 0.03
CA LYS A 54 16.64 -2.33 -0.71
C LYS A 54 15.13 -2.35 -0.83
N GLY A 55 14.50 -1.18 -0.85
CA GLY A 55 13.07 -1.05 -1.06
C GLY A 55 12.69 0.13 -1.94
N ILE A 56 11.41 0.47 -1.93
CA ILE A 56 10.84 1.48 -2.83
C ILE A 56 11.55 2.83 -2.71
N THR A 57 12.00 3.23 -1.52
CA THR A 57 12.67 4.52 -1.33
C THR A 57 14.05 4.54 -1.98
N ASN A 58 14.79 3.43 -1.94
CA ASN A 58 16.08 3.28 -2.61
C ASN A 58 15.91 3.40 -4.13
N TYR A 59 14.88 2.76 -4.68
CA TYR A 59 14.57 2.88 -6.12
C TYR A 59 14.18 4.31 -6.49
N LEU A 60 13.31 4.95 -5.71
CA LEU A 60 12.87 6.32 -5.99
C LEU A 60 14.02 7.35 -5.89
N ASN A 61 15.09 7.02 -5.14
CA ASN A 61 16.33 7.78 -5.07
C ASN A 61 17.37 7.38 -6.13
N PHE A 62 17.02 6.51 -7.09
CA PHE A 62 17.91 6.00 -8.15
C PHE A 62 19.13 5.22 -7.63
N GLU A 63 19.00 4.58 -6.47
CA GLU A 63 20.09 3.77 -5.86
C GLU A 63 20.08 2.31 -6.33
N CYS A 64 19.02 1.90 -7.04
CA CYS A 64 18.81 0.52 -7.47
C CYS A 64 17.78 0.40 -8.60
N GLU A 65 17.69 -0.80 -9.18
CA GLU A 65 16.74 -1.15 -10.24
C GLU A 65 15.47 -1.79 -9.66
N VAL A 66 14.40 -1.87 -10.47
CA VAL A 66 13.12 -2.50 -10.05
C VAL A 66 13.32 -3.95 -9.60
N SER A 67 14.19 -4.71 -10.25
CA SER A 67 14.49 -6.09 -9.90
C SER A 67 15.12 -6.26 -8.51
N ASP A 68 15.73 -5.20 -7.96
CA ASP A 68 16.39 -5.25 -6.65
C ASP A 68 15.41 -5.07 -5.49
N ILE A 69 14.19 -4.58 -5.75
CA ILE A 69 13.21 -4.20 -4.73
C ILE A 69 11.98 -5.11 -4.68
N VAL A 70 11.85 -6.05 -5.64
CA VAL A 70 10.77 -7.03 -5.69
C VAL A 70 11.24 -8.31 -5.00
N TYR A 71 10.57 -8.66 -3.90
CA TYR A 71 10.87 -9.85 -3.12
C TYR A 71 9.72 -10.85 -3.18
N THR A 72 10.02 -12.08 -3.56
CA THR A 72 9.06 -13.17 -3.45
C THR A 72 8.88 -13.57 -1.99
N SER A 73 7.63 -13.56 -1.55
CA SER A 73 7.29 -14.00 -0.19
C SER A 73 7.38 -15.52 -0.05
N LYS A 74 7.19 -16.04 1.16
CA LYS A 74 7.08 -17.50 1.38
C LYS A 74 5.76 -18.08 0.83
N LEU A 75 4.88 -17.24 0.30
CA LEU A 75 3.56 -17.62 -0.22
C LEU A 75 3.59 -17.57 -1.74
N ASP A 76 3.06 -18.63 -2.36
CA ASP A 76 2.98 -18.73 -3.81
C ASP A 76 2.20 -17.56 -4.40
N ASN A 77 2.68 -17.06 -5.54
CA ASN A 77 2.08 -15.96 -6.31
C ASN A 77 1.97 -14.60 -5.59
N LEU A 78 2.63 -14.43 -4.43
CA LEU A 78 2.67 -13.16 -3.71
C LEU A 78 4.10 -12.62 -3.62
N ASP A 79 4.32 -11.51 -4.30
CA ASP A 79 5.52 -10.69 -4.16
C ASP A 79 5.25 -9.46 -3.29
N ALA A 80 6.33 -8.88 -2.77
CA ALA A 80 6.29 -7.67 -1.97
C ALA A 80 7.39 -6.68 -2.37
N ILE A 81 7.04 -5.40 -2.38
CA ILE A 81 7.99 -4.29 -2.35
C ILE A 81 7.86 -3.62 -0.98
N CYS A 82 8.95 -3.63 -0.21
CA CYS A 82 9.00 -3.01 1.11
C CYS A 82 9.53 -1.57 1.02
N CYS A 83 9.48 -0.84 2.14
CA CYS A 83 9.91 0.56 2.17
C CYS A 83 11.40 0.75 1.83
N GLY A 84 12.29 -0.09 2.37
CA GLY A 84 13.73 0.18 2.35
C GLY A 84 14.10 1.23 3.40
N THR A 85 14.99 2.16 3.07
CA THR A 85 15.39 3.24 3.99
C THR A 85 14.23 4.20 4.26
N ILE A 86 13.94 4.49 5.54
CA ILE A 86 12.89 5.46 5.92
C ILE A 86 13.31 6.87 5.45
N PRO A 87 12.53 7.55 4.60
CA PRO A 87 12.92 8.83 4.02
C PRO A 87 12.46 10.01 4.89
N PRO A 88 13.13 11.18 4.80
CA PRO A 88 12.69 12.40 5.48
C PRO A 88 11.45 13.05 4.81
N ASN A 89 11.19 12.75 3.53
CA ASN A 89 10.19 13.38 2.68
C ASN A 89 9.23 12.38 1.98
N PRO A 90 8.42 11.58 2.72
CA PRO A 90 7.54 10.56 2.13
C PRO A 90 6.61 11.03 1.02
N SER A 91 5.92 12.15 1.22
CA SER A 91 4.88 12.62 0.28
C SER A 91 5.46 13.00 -1.08
N GLU A 92 6.65 13.61 -1.09
CA GLU A 92 7.34 14.02 -2.31
C GLU A 92 7.74 12.79 -3.13
N LEU A 93 8.39 11.80 -2.49
CA LEU A 93 8.79 10.55 -3.13
C LEU A 93 7.59 9.81 -3.74
N LEU A 94 6.50 9.65 -2.98
CA LEU A 94 5.29 8.97 -3.47
C LEU A 94 4.57 9.74 -4.60
N SER A 95 4.82 11.05 -4.73
CA SER A 95 4.25 11.89 -5.79
C SER A 95 5.12 12.03 -7.03
N SER A 96 6.36 11.54 -6.98
CA SER A 96 7.35 11.67 -8.05
C SER A 96 6.92 10.97 -9.34
N ASP A 97 7.49 11.40 -10.46
CA ASP A 97 7.25 10.76 -11.76
C ASP A 97 7.81 9.34 -11.81
N ASN A 98 8.95 9.09 -11.15
CA ASN A 98 9.50 7.74 -10.97
C ASN A 98 8.50 6.78 -10.32
N MET A 99 7.75 7.24 -9.30
CA MET A 99 6.73 6.39 -8.67
C MET A 99 5.61 6.04 -9.66
N LYS A 100 5.21 6.97 -10.52
CA LYS A 100 4.19 6.73 -11.57
C LYS A 100 4.71 5.74 -12.61
N GLU A 101 5.97 5.88 -13.01
CA GLU A 101 6.62 4.98 -13.96
C GLU A 101 6.75 3.56 -13.40
N LEU A 102 7.16 3.44 -12.14
CA LEU A 102 7.21 2.16 -11.43
C LEU A 102 5.85 1.47 -11.40
N ILE A 103 4.79 2.17 -10.98
CA ILE A 103 3.43 1.60 -10.95
C ILE A 103 3.00 1.17 -12.36
N LYS A 104 3.31 1.97 -13.38
CA LYS A 104 2.99 1.64 -14.79
C LYS A 104 3.76 0.42 -15.29
N GLU A 105 4.98 0.21 -14.83
CA GLU A 105 5.77 -0.98 -15.17
C GLU A 105 5.22 -2.23 -14.47
N LEU A 106 5.00 -2.15 -13.16
CA LEU A 106 4.51 -3.26 -12.34
C LEU A 106 3.10 -3.69 -12.73
N SER A 107 2.24 -2.75 -13.12
CA SER A 107 0.86 -3.06 -13.56
C SER A 107 0.77 -3.91 -14.83
N LYS A 108 1.87 -4.05 -15.58
CA LYS A 108 1.94 -4.98 -16.73
C LYS A 108 2.27 -6.41 -16.30
N GLN A 109 2.81 -6.59 -15.09
CA GLN A 109 3.36 -7.84 -14.59
C GLN A 109 2.49 -8.50 -13.53
N TYR A 110 1.61 -7.74 -12.88
CA TYR A 110 0.75 -8.24 -11.80
C TYR A 110 -0.71 -8.03 -12.11
N ASP A 111 -1.52 -9.04 -11.80
CA ASP A 111 -2.97 -9.01 -11.95
C ASP A 111 -3.61 -8.13 -10.85
N TYR A 112 -3.03 -8.18 -9.64
CA TYR A 112 -3.39 -7.32 -8.52
C TYR A 112 -2.17 -6.64 -7.90
N ILE A 113 -2.29 -5.34 -7.65
CA ILE A 113 -1.34 -4.56 -6.86
C ILE A 113 -2.10 -3.93 -5.69
N ILE A 114 -1.68 -4.26 -4.47
CA ILE A 114 -2.20 -3.77 -3.20
C ILE A 114 -1.21 -2.77 -2.61
N PHE A 115 -1.67 -1.55 -2.34
CA PHE A 115 -0.85 -0.52 -1.72
C PHE A 115 -1.25 -0.36 -0.25
N ASP A 116 -0.35 -0.68 0.70
CA ASP A 116 -0.55 -0.30 2.10
C ASP A 116 -0.11 1.15 2.28
N THR A 117 -1.02 2.03 2.70
CA THR A 117 -0.79 3.47 2.74
C THR A 117 -0.96 4.02 4.16
N PRO A 118 -0.34 5.18 4.47
CA PRO A 118 -0.53 5.79 5.77
C PRO A 118 -2.00 6.21 5.96
N PRO A 119 -2.46 6.41 7.21
CA PRO A 119 -3.84 6.81 7.47
C PRO A 119 -4.14 8.18 6.84
N ILE A 120 -5.05 8.21 5.87
CA ILE A 120 -5.43 9.43 5.14
C ILE A 120 -6.06 10.50 6.04
N GLY A 121 -6.68 10.08 7.16
CA GLY A 121 -7.20 11.00 8.17
C GLY A 121 -6.14 11.71 9.01
N VAL A 122 -4.86 11.29 8.92
CA VAL A 122 -3.75 11.85 9.71
C VAL A 122 -2.75 12.59 8.84
N VAL A 123 -2.40 12.04 7.68
CA VAL A 123 -1.43 12.62 6.74
C VAL A 123 -1.91 12.45 5.29
N ILE A 124 -1.52 13.39 4.44
CA ILE A 124 -1.91 13.41 3.02
C ILE A 124 -1.01 12.56 2.11
N ASP A 125 0.00 11.90 2.68
CA ASP A 125 1.03 11.12 1.95
C ASP A 125 0.43 9.96 1.13
N ALA A 126 -0.76 9.47 1.50
CA ALA A 126 -1.48 8.44 0.77
C ALA A 126 -2.15 8.96 -0.52
N LEU A 127 -2.42 10.27 -0.64
CA LEU A 127 -3.17 10.84 -1.77
C LEU A 127 -2.53 10.58 -3.15
N PRO A 128 -1.21 10.73 -3.34
CA PRO A 128 -0.58 10.47 -4.64
C PRO A 128 -0.76 9.02 -5.09
N ILE A 129 -0.78 8.06 -4.16
CA ILE A 129 -1.00 6.65 -4.45
C ILE A 129 -2.47 6.38 -4.72
N ILE A 130 -3.37 6.88 -3.86
CA ILE A 130 -4.82 6.73 -4.01
C ILE A 130 -5.29 7.18 -5.41
N LYS A 131 -4.77 8.30 -5.91
CA LYS A 131 -5.11 8.84 -7.24
C LYS A 131 -4.68 7.96 -8.41
N GLN A 132 -3.76 7.03 -8.19
CA GLN A 132 -3.25 6.10 -9.20
C GLN A 132 -3.89 4.71 -9.09
N THR A 133 -4.74 4.47 -8.08
CA THR A 133 -5.44 3.19 -7.88
C THR A 133 -6.86 3.21 -8.44
N ASP A 134 -7.35 2.04 -8.87
CA ASP A 134 -8.71 1.87 -9.40
C ASP A 134 -9.78 1.92 -8.30
N GLY A 135 -9.37 1.68 -7.05
CA GLY A 135 -10.22 1.75 -5.88
C GLY A 135 -9.45 1.91 -4.58
N VAL A 136 -10.17 2.37 -3.56
CA VAL A 136 -9.64 2.59 -2.21
C VAL A 136 -10.47 1.81 -1.22
N VAL A 137 -9.79 1.09 -0.32
CA VAL A 137 -10.38 0.45 0.85
C VAL A 137 -10.00 1.23 2.09
N VAL A 138 -11.01 1.67 2.85
CA VAL A 138 -10.84 2.40 4.09
C VAL A 138 -11.13 1.47 5.26
N ILE A 139 -10.10 1.15 6.03
CA ILE A 139 -10.21 0.36 7.24
C ILE A 139 -10.68 1.26 8.38
N VAL A 140 -11.64 0.76 9.16
CA VAL A 140 -12.15 1.43 10.36
C VAL A 140 -12.23 0.40 11.47
N ARG A 141 -12.07 0.82 12.71
CA ARG A 141 -12.16 -0.10 13.84
C ARG A 141 -13.50 0.08 14.54
N ASP A 142 -14.21 -1.02 14.74
CA ASP A 142 -15.51 -1.00 15.41
C ASP A 142 -15.36 -0.48 16.85
N ASN A 143 -16.36 0.28 17.28
CA ASN A 143 -16.41 0.94 18.59
C ASN A 143 -15.21 1.84 18.96
N VAL A 144 -14.32 2.15 18.00
CA VAL A 144 -13.15 3.02 18.20
C VAL A 144 -13.19 4.21 17.25
N THR A 145 -13.53 3.99 15.98
CA THR A 145 -13.55 5.05 14.98
C THR A 145 -14.85 5.85 15.05
N ASP A 146 -14.76 7.18 15.23
CA ASP A 146 -15.93 8.07 15.20
C ASP A 146 -16.47 8.18 13.77
N ILE A 147 -17.79 8.05 13.62
CA ILE A 147 -18.49 8.15 12.33
C ILE A 147 -18.21 9.47 11.59
N ARG A 148 -17.90 10.55 12.32
CA ARG A 148 -17.53 11.85 11.75
C ARG A 148 -16.15 11.79 11.10
N ASP A 149 -15.20 11.11 11.73
CA ASP A 149 -13.85 10.97 11.19
C ASP A 149 -13.83 9.99 10.01
N TYR A 150 -14.71 8.99 10.01
CA TYR A 150 -14.99 8.18 8.81
C TYR A 150 -15.54 9.04 7.66
N LYS A 151 -16.59 9.84 7.91
CA LYS A 151 -17.20 10.69 6.88
C LYS A 151 -16.23 11.70 6.27
N LYS A 152 -15.30 12.26 7.04
CA LYS A 152 -14.27 13.16 6.52
C LYS A 152 -13.39 12.48 5.47
N GLN A 153 -13.08 11.19 5.64
CA GLN A 153 -12.23 10.46 4.70
C GLN A 153 -12.90 10.24 3.35
N LEU A 154 -14.21 10.02 3.35
CA LEU A 154 -15.01 9.89 2.12
C LEU A 154 -14.90 11.15 1.23
N ILE A 155 -14.68 12.31 1.82
CA ILE A 155 -14.52 13.59 1.11
C ILE A 155 -13.15 13.65 0.41
N PHE A 156 -12.11 13.05 1.00
CA PHE A 156 -10.78 13.00 0.40
C PHE A 156 -10.67 11.95 -0.71
N SER A 157 -11.52 10.92 -0.69
CA SER A 157 -11.64 9.94 -1.76
C SER A 157 -12.53 10.45 -2.89
N ASN A 158 -12.10 11.47 -3.64
CA ASN A 158 -12.63 11.74 -4.99
C ASN A 158 -12.27 10.62 -6.01
N ALA A 159 -11.96 9.42 -5.52
CA ALA A 159 -11.63 8.24 -6.31
C ALA A 159 -12.94 7.63 -6.84
N PRO A 160 -12.97 7.20 -8.11
CA PRO A 160 -14.20 6.78 -8.78
C PRO A 160 -14.88 5.55 -8.16
N LYS A 161 -14.22 4.79 -7.28
CA LYS A 161 -14.78 3.60 -6.59
C LYS A 161 -14.19 3.42 -5.19
N LEU A 162 -14.94 3.82 -4.15
CA LEU A 162 -14.65 3.46 -2.77
C LEU A 162 -15.25 2.08 -2.48
N ILE A 163 -14.43 1.14 -2.00
CA ILE A 163 -14.91 -0.21 -1.63
C ILE A 163 -14.72 -0.40 -0.12
N LEU A 164 -15.87 -0.53 0.56
CA LEU A 164 -16.19 -1.14 1.85
C LEU A 164 -15.18 -1.10 3.02
N SER A 165 -15.73 -0.65 4.16
CA SER A 165 -15.21 -0.75 5.52
C SER A 165 -15.10 -2.18 6.03
N VAL A 166 -13.92 -2.60 6.52
CA VAL A 166 -13.79 -3.82 7.34
C VAL A 166 -13.95 -3.42 8.80
N LEU A 167 -15.07 -3.81 9.40
CA LEU A 167 -15.36 -3.64 10.82
C LEU A 167 -14.72 -4.82 11.58
N TYR A 168 -13.79 -4.52 12.49
CA TYR A 168 -13.36 -5.43 13.56
C TYR A 168 -13.72 -4.84 14.91
#